data_AF-A0A3D0YYS9-F1
#
_entry.id   AF-A0A3D0YYS9-F1
#
_cell.length_a   1.000
_cell.length_b   1.000
_cell.length_c   1.000
_cell.angle_alpha   90.00
_cell.angle_beta   90.00
_cell.angle_gamma   90.00
#
_symmetry.space_group_name_H-M   'P 1'
#
loop_
_entity.id
_entity.type
_entity.pdbx_description
1 polymer ?
#
loop_
_entity_poly.entity_id
_entity_poly.type
_entity_poly.pdbx_seq_one_letter_code
_entity_poly.pdbx_strand_id
1 'polypeptide(L)'
;MLDRILYRLAVGSWSRFRFLPGPGLSTGAGLPLGIYVHIPFCRSLCSFCPDVRAYCEAVLGGRSPAALHARLNPVEAALYRLFWRCYEGRIDLTDSAWAEVRPLGPWLAAARRLGLVAADGPVLSLTRQGFFLFHLLERYYTRRYIARLWQAGREEAFPGELEL
;
A
#
# COMPACT_ATOMS: atom_id res chain seq x y z
N MET A 1 13.61 11.66 -7.01
CA MET A 1 14.99 11.32 -6.57
C MET A 1 15.02 11.08 -5.07
N LEU A 2 14.45 11.98 -4.24
CA LEU A 2 14.34 11.80 -2.78
C LEU A 2 13.49 10.58 -2.38
N ASP A 3 12.33 10.37 -2.99
CA ASP A 3 11.49 9.18 -2.85
C ASP A 3 12.27 7.86 -2.99
N ARG A 4 13.20 7.81 -3.95
CA ARG A 4 14.05 6.64 -4.23
C ARG A 4 15.11 6.42 -3.16
N ILE A 5 15.61 7.49 -2.55
CA ILE A 5 16.61 7.42 -1.47
C ILE A 5 15.93 7.00 -0.18
N LEU A 6 14.78 7.59 0.16
CA LEU A 6 13.96 7.21 1.31
C LEU A 6 13.53 5.75 1.24
N TYR A 7 13.08 5.30 0.07
CA TYR A 7 12.72 3.90 -0.15
C TYR A 7 13.92 2.95 -0.03
N ARG A 8 15.07 3.28 -0.64
CA ARG A 8 16.30 2.47 -0.51
C ARG A 8 16.78 2.38 0.94
N LEU A 9 16.69 3.47 1.70
CA LEU A 9 17.08 3.50 3.11
C LEU A 9 16.15 2.65 3.99
N ALA A 10 14.90 2.48 3.59
CA ALA A 10 13.90 1.71 4.33
C ALA A 10 13.83 0.22 3.92
N VAL A 11 14.04 -0.10 2.64
CA VAL A 11 13.85 -1.45 2.07
C VAL A 11 15.16 -2.19 1.81
N GLY A 12 16.31 -1.50 1.86
CA GLY A 12 17.64 -2.11 1.68
C GLY A 12 17.95 -2.60 0.26
N SER A 13 16.96 -2.70 -0.63
CA SER A 13 17.13 -3.05 -2.04
C SER A 13 16.18 -2.24 -2.94
N TRP A 14 16.43 -2.31 -4.24
CA TRP A 14 15.62 -1.67 -5.26
C TRP A 14 14.57 -2.68 -5.76
N SER A 15 13.46 -2.85 -5.03
CA SER A 15 12.32 -3.60 -5.55
C SER A 15 11.40 -2.63 -6.30
N ARG A 16 11.20 -2.88 -7.60
CA ARG A 16 10.05 -2.32 -8.32
C ARG A 16 8.82 -3.10 -7.88
N PHE A 17 7.70 -2.40 -7.67
CA PHE A 17 6.47 -3.10 -7.32
C PHE A 17 5.99 -3.87 -8.54
N ARG A 18 6.00 -5.19 -8.42
CA ARG A 18 5.45 -6.09 -9.43
C ARG A 18 4.01 -6.42 -9.08
N PHE A 19 3.13 -6.09 -10.00
CA PHE A 19 1.70 -6.36 -9.94
C PHE A 19 1.40 -7.49 -10.90
N LEU A 20 0.94 -8.61 -10.35
CA LEU A 20 0.58 -9.81 -11.09
C LEU A 20 -0.93 -9.84 -11.33
N PRO A 21 -1.41 -10.42 -12.44
CA PRO A 21 -2.83 -10.61 -12.70
C PRO A 21 -3.52 -11.35 -11.53
N GLY A 22 -4.72 -10.90 -11.15
CA GLY A 22 -5.49 -11.53 -10.09
C GLY A 22 -6.29 -12.79 -10.48
N PRO A 23 -6.73 -13.01 -11.75
CA PRO A 23 -7.29 -14.28 -12.19
C PRO A 23 -6.21 -15.39 -12.15
N GLY A 24 -6.09 -16.06 -11.02
CA GLY A 24 -5.00 -17.00 -10.73
C GLY A 24 -4.75 -17.15 -9.22
N LEU A 25 -5.24 -16.21 -8.41
CA LEU A 25 -5.36 -16.40 -6.98
C LEU A 25 -6.55 -17.33 -6.71
N SER A 26 -6.27 -18.52 -6.19
CA SER A 26 -7.31 -19.38 -5.62
C SER A 26 -7.95 -18.65 -4.44
N THR A 27 -9.27 -18.54 -4.44
CA THR A 27 -10.07 -17.94 -3.35
C THR A 27 -10.11 -18.81 -2.08
N GLY A 28 -9.29 -19.87 -2.02
CA GLY A 28 -9.15 -20.78 -0.90
C GLY A 28 -8.43 -20.15 0.30
N ALA A 29 -8.83 -20.56 1.49
CA ALA A 29 -8.28 -20.12 2.77
C ALA A 29 -6.74 -20.28 2.80
N GLY A 30 -6.03 -19.15 2.82
CA GLY A 30 -4.56 -19.14 2.86
C GLY A 30 -3.91 -18.24 1.83
N LEU A 31 -4.50 -17.08 1.53
CA LEU A 31 -3.80 -16.11 0.70
C LEU A 31 -2.56 -15.61 1.45
N PRO A 32 -1.35 -15.69 0.86
CA PRO A 32 -0.13 -15.22 1.49
C PRO A 32 -0.23 -13.73 1.79
N LEU A 33 0.34 -13.31 2.92
CA LEU A 33 0.47 -11.90 3.32
C LEU A 33 1.05 -11.07 2.16
N GLY A 34 0.20 -10.39 1.42
CA GLY A 34 0.56 -9.52 0.30
C GLY A 34 -0.31 -8.27 0.31
N ILE A 35 0.15 -7.18 -0.33
CA ILE A 35 -0.75 -6.06 -0.58
C ILE A 35 -1.74 -6.50 -1.64
N TYR A 36 -2.99 -6.59 -1.21
CA TYR A 36 -4.13 -6.41 -2.11
C TYR A 36 -4.15 -4.94 -2.49
N VAL A 37 -3.60 -4.61 -3.65
CA VAL A 37 -3.82 -3.28 -4.17
C VAL A 37 -5.24 -3.30 -4.70
N HIS A 38 -6.15 -2.90 -3.82
CA HIS A 38 -7.56 -2.64 -4.11
C HIS A 38 -7.63 -1.46 -5.09
N ILE A 39 -7.44 -1.78 -6.35
CA ILE A 39 -7.70 -0.91 -7.48
C ILE A 39 -8.84 -1.57 -8.23
N PRO A 40 -9.91 -0.80 -8.42
CA PRO A 40 -11.10 -0.86 -7.59
C PRO A 40 -11.97 -2.07 -7.93
N PHE A 41 -11.69 -3.21 -7.33
CA PHE A 41 -12.68 -4.27 -7.25
C PHE A 41 -12.71 -4.79 -5.83
N CYS A 42 -13.69 -4.30 -5.09
CA CYS A 42 -13.95 -4.64 -3.71
C CYS A 42 -14.46 -6.10 -3.64
N ARG A 43 -14.37 -6.72 -2.45
CA ARG A 43 -14.98 -8.05 -2.19
C ARG A 43 -16.50 -8.04 -2.45
N SER A 44 -17.11 -6.86 -2.52
CA SER A 44 -18.48 -6.54 -2.92
C SER A 44 -18.48 -5.54 -4.08
N LEU A 45 -19.55 -5.48 -4.87
CA LEU A 45 -19.68 -4.50 -5.97
C LEU A 45 -19.53 -3.04 -5.44
N CYS A 46 -18.67 -2.23 -6.07
CA CYS A 46 -18.49 -0.81 -5.72
C CYS A 46 -18.74 0.11 -6.94
N SER A 47 -19.10 1.37 -6.69
CA SER A 47 -19.43 2.36 -7.73
C SER A 47 -18.24 2.76 -8.61
N PHE A 48 -17.03 2.36 -8.25
CA PHE A 48 -15.80 2.68 -8.98
C PHE A 48 -15.25 1.52 -9.80
N CYS A 49 -15.99 0.41 -9.85
CA CYS A 49 -15.70 -0.80 -10.61
C CYS A 49 -15.60 -0.49 -12.13
N PRO A 50 -14.42 -0.60 -12.77
CA PRO A 50 -14.30 -0.26 -14.19
C PRO A 50 -15.04 -1.23 -15.11
N ASP A 51 -15.20 -2.49 -14.69
CA ASP A 51 -16.00 -3.48 -15.43
C ASP A 51 -16.76 -4.43 -14.48
N VAL A 52 -18.05 -4.14 -14.31
CA VAL A 52 -18.97 -4.95 -13.48
C VAL A 52 -19.26 -6.31 -14.10
N ARG A 53 -19.27 -6.41 -15.43
CA ARG A 53 -19.57 -7.66 -16.13
C ARG A 53 -18.43 -8.66 -15.92
N ALA A 54 -17.21 -8.23 -16.19
CA ALA A 54 -16.01 -9.04 -16.00
C ALA A 54 -15.87 -9.51 -14.54
N TYR A 55 -16.20 -8.64 -13.58
CA TYR A 55 -16.28 -8.99 -12.16
C TYR A 55 -17.27 -10.14 -11.91
N CYS A 56 -18.52 -10.01 -12.37
CA CYS A 56 -19.55 -11.02 -12.17
C CYS A 56 -19.17 -12.36 -12.82
N GLU A 57 -18.62 -12.33 -14.04
CA GLU A 57 -18.15 -13.53 -14.74
C GLU A 57 -17.00 -14.23 -14.02
N ALA A 58 -16.08 -13.48 -13.39
CA ALA A 58 -15.03 -14.06 -12.56
C ALA A 58 -15.60 -14.74 -11.31
N VAL A 59 -16.46 -14.04 -10.56
CA VAL A 59 -17.07 -14.57 -9.32
C VAL A 59 -17.94 -15.79 -9.60
N LEU A 60 -18.83 -15.72 -10.59
CA LEU A 60 -19.70 -16.85 -10.98
C LEU A 60 -18.90 -18.05 -11.50
N GLY A 61 -17.75 -17.79 -12.12
CA GLY A 61 -16.79 -18.82 -12.54
C GLY A 61 -15.85 -19.31 -11.44
N GLY A 62 -16.04 -18.91 -10.17
CA GLY A 62 -15.21 -19.33 -9.04
C GLY A 62 -13.78 -18.77 -9.03
N ARG A 63 -13.50 -17.75 -9.85
CA ARG A 63 -12.18 -17.10 -9.95
C ARG A 63 -12.13 -15.86 -9.05
N SER A 64 -10.92 -15.47 -8.66
CA SER A 64 -10.72 -14.19 -7.96
C SER A 64 -11.09 -13.02 -8.88
N PRO A 65 -11.93 -12.07 -8.42
CA PRO A 65 -12.25 -10.86 -9.17
C PRO A 65 -11.20 -9.75 -8.99
N ALA A 66 -10.06 -10.02 -8.35
CA ALA A 66 -8.97 -9.06 -8.26
C ALA A 66 -8.38 -8.84 -9.66
N ALA A 67 -8.18 -7.58 -10.06
CA ALA A 67 -7.51 -7.26 -11.32
C ALA A 67 -6.01 -7.53 -11.24
N LEU A 68 -5.37 -7.02 -10.18
CA LEU A 68 -3.94 -7.12 -9.93
C LEU A 68 -3.67 -7.36 -8.45
N HIS A 69 -2.54 -7.98 -8.14
CA HIS A 69 -2.06 -8.16 -6.77
C HIS A 69 -0.54 -8.00 -6.70
N ALA A 70 -0.04 -7.56 -5.55
CA ALA A 70 1.40 -7.54 -5.28
C ALA A 70 1.71 -8.43 -4.08
N ARG A 71 2.73 -9.28 -4.23
CA ARG A 71 3.31 -9.98 -3.09
C ARG A 71 4.33 -9.07 -2.45
N LEU A 72 4.22 -8.91 -1.15
CA LEU A 72 5.14 -8.10 -0.39
C LEU A 72 6.09 -8.94 0.42
N ASN A 73 7.34 -8.49 0.49
CA ASN A 73 8.24 -8.94 1.54
C ASN A 73 7.85 -8.29 2.89
N PRO A 74 8.35 -8.81 4.02
CA PRO A 74 8.00 -8.30 5.35
C PRO A 74 8.24 -6.79 5.54
N VAL A 75 9.33 -6.27 4.97
CA VAL A 75 9.70 -4.85 5.07
C VAL A 75 8.72 -3.98 4.29
N GLU A 76 8.40 -4.36 3.06
CA GLU A 76 7.39 -3.67 2.25
C GLU A 76 6.03 -3.66 2.96
N ALA A 77 5.65 -4.78 3.59
CA ALA A 77 4.37 -4.90 4.28
C ALA A 77 4.31 -3.99 5.51
N ALA A 78 5.42 -3.87 6.24
CA ALA A 78 5.54 -2.95 7.36
C ALA A 78 5.51 -1.47 6.90
N LEU A 79 6.14 -1.13 5.77
CA LEU A 79 6.08 0.22 5.20
C LEU A 79 4.69 0.58 4.69
N TYR A 80 3.99 -0.36 4.07
CA TYR A 80 2.59 -0.19 3.67
C TYR A 80 1.69 0.05 4.88
N ARG A 81 1.91 -0.70 5.96
CA ARG A 81 1.22 -0.47 7.23
C ARG A 81 1.53 0.92 7.79
N LEU A 82 2.81 1.31 7.80
CA LEU A 82 3.23 2.65 8.26
C LEU A 82 2.53 3.76 7.47
N PHE A 83 2.41 3.61 6.15
CA PHE A 83 1.71 4.56 5.29
C PHE A 83 0.25 4.76 5.74
N TRP A 84 -0.49 3.67 5.99
CA TRP A 84 -1.88 3.76 6.45
C TRP A 84 -2.03 4.27 7.89
N ARG A 85 -1.08 3.94 8.78
CA ARG A 85 -1.03 4.53 10.13
C ARG A 85 -0.79 6.05 10.09
N CYS A 86 0.08 6.51 9.19
CA CYS A 86 0.26 7.94 8.95
C CYS A 86 -0.99 8.59 8.31
N TYR A 87 -1.70 7.87 7.43
CA TYR A 87 -2.98 8.35 6.86
C TYR A 87 -4.05 8.58 7.93
N GLU A 88 -4.16 7.66 8.90
CA GLU A 88 -5.03 7.81 10.08
C GLU A 88 -4.49 8.82 11.10
N GLY A 89 -3.24 9.26 10.93
CA GLY A 89 -2.55 10.16 11.85
C GLY A 89 -2.09 9.54 13.15
N ARG A 90 -2.12 8.21 13.28
CA ARG A 90 -1.84 7.50 14.53
C ARG A 90 -0.98 6.27 14.27
N ILE A 91 0.17 6.20 14.95
CA ILE A 91 1.12 5.10 14.84
C ILE A 91 1.27 4.48 16.23
N ASP A 92 0.77 3.27 16.41
CA ASP A 92 0.96 2.48 17.64
C ASP A 92 2.29 1.73 17.57
N LEU A 93 3.25 2.11 18.41
CA LEU A 93 4.60 1.53 18.41
C LEU A 93 4.68 0.12 19.00
N THR A 94 3.59 -0.43 19.55
CA THR A 94 3.54 -1.81 20.04
C THR A 94 3.35 -2.85 18.94
N ASP A 95 3.02 -2.41 17.71
CA ASP A 95 2.84 -3.31 16.58
C ASP A 95 4.16 -4.02 16.20
N SER A 96 4.14 -5.34 16.16
CA SER A 96 5.30 -6.17 15.84
C SER A 96 5.82 -5.95 14.41
N ALA A 97 5.00 -5.41 13.50
CA ALA A 97 5.40 -5.10 12.13
C ALA A 97 6.62 -4.15 12.06
N TRP A 98 6.84 -3.33 13.10
CA TRP A 98 7.95 -2.39 13.15
C TRP A 98 9.33 -3.04 13.25
N ALA A 99 9.41 -4.30 13.67
CA ALA A 99 10.68 -5.04 13.77
C ALA A 99 11.40 -5.18 12.41
N GLU A 100 10.62 -5.18 11.32
CA GLU A 100 11.08 -5.31 9.94
C GLU A 100 11.59 -3.98 9.35
N VAL A 101 11.15 -2.83 9.88
CA VAL A 101 11.52 -1.51 9.34
C VAL A 101 12.82 -1.05 9.98
N ARG A 102 13.93 -1.10 9.24
CA ARG A 102 15.24 -0.66 9.74
C ARG A 102 15.89 0.41 8.84
N PRO A 103 16.35 1.54 9.42
CA PRO A 103 16.18 1.95 10.82
C PRO A 103 14.83 2.67 11.03
N LEU A 104 13.92 2.23 11.91
CA LEU A 104 12.70 3.01 12.22
C LEU A 104 12.94 4.05 13.33
N GLY A 105 13.63 3.67 14.40
CA GLY A 105 13.84 4.51 15.59
C GLY A 105 14.44 5.90 15.29
N PRO A 106 15.57 6.00 14.57
CA PRO A 106 16.17 7.27 14.17
C PRO A 106 15.22 8.18 13.37
N TRP A 107 14.36 7.61 12.51
CA TRP A 107 13.40 8.39 11.72
C TRP A 107 12.29 8.94 12.60
N LEU A 108 11.79 8.14 13.54
CA LEU A 108 10.82 8.61 14.53
C LEU A 108 11.42 9.70 15.43
N ALA A 109 12.68 9.54 15.86
CA ALA A 109 13.38 10.56 16.64
C ALA A 109 13.54 11.87 15.84
N ALA A 110 13.90 11.79 14.56
CA ALA A 110 13.95 12.95 13.69
C ALA A 110 12.57 13.60 13.50
N ALA A 111 11.54 12.80 13.25
CA ALA A 111 10.17 13.29 13.10
C ALA A 111 9.66 14.00 14.36
N ARG A 112 10.02 13.50 15.56
CA ARG A 112 9.73 14.16 16.85
C ARG A 112 10.48 15.48 16.98
N ARG A 113 11.78 15.50 16.69
CA ARG A 113 12.60 16.73 16.73
C ARG A 113 12.12 17.81 15.76
N LEU A 114 11.60 17.40 14.61
CA LEU A 114 11.03 18.29 13.60
C LEU A 114 9.57 18.70 13.91
N GLY A 115 8.99 18.24 15.03
CA GLY A 115 7.61 18.58 15.39
C GLY A 115 6.56 17.96 14.47
N LEU A 116 6.90 16.92 13.70
CA LEU A 116 5.98 16.23 12.78
C LEU A 116 5.06 15.24 13.51
N VAL A 117 5.52 14.71 14.64
CA VAL A 117 4.74 13.78 15.47
C VAL A 117 4.84 14.17 16.94
N ALA A 118 3.73 14.05 17.65
CA ALA A 118 3.64 14.15 19.10
C ALA A 118 3.47 12.73 19.67
N ALA A 119 4.00 12.48 20.87
CA ALA A 119 3.89 11.17 21.50
C ALA A 119 3.02 11.22 22.73
N ASP A 120 2.21 10.19 22.88
CA ASP A 120 1.40 9.89 24.05
C ASP A 120 1.61 8.41 24.39
N GLY A 121 2.54 8.15 25.31
CA GLY A 121 2.99 6.80 25.64
C GLY A 121 3.51 6.03 24.39
N PRO A 122 2.97 4.84 24.08
CA PRO A 122 3.38 4.05 22.93
C PRO A 122 2.77 4.54 21.60
N VAL A 123 1.87 5.52 21.63
CA VAL A 123 1.21 6.02 20.41
C VAL A 123 1.84 7.33 19.97
N LEU A 124 2.21 7.41 18.70
CA LEU A 124 2.57 8.66 18.04
C LEU A 124 1.37 9.19 17.25
N SER A 125 1.05 10.47 17.41
CA SER A 125 0.07 11.16 16.59
C SER A 125 0.77 12.16 15.68
N LEU A 126 0.37 12.24 14.42
CA LEU A 126 0.87 13.26 13.50
C LEU A 126 0.38 14.64 13.97
N THR A 127 1.28 15.61 14.01
CA THR A 127 0.90 17.02 14.21
C THR A 127 0.25 17.55 12.93
N ARG A 128 -0.31 18.77 12.97
CA ARG A 128 -0.81 19.43 11.75
C ARG A 128 0.26 19.52 10.65
N GLN A 129 1.51 19.80 11.03
CA GLN A 129 2.64 19.85 10.08
C GLN A 129 2.99 18.46 9.56
N GLY A 130 3.00 17.44 10.42
CA GLY A 130 3.20 16.04 10.02
C GLY A 130 2.15 15.58 9.02
N PHE A 131 0.87 15.86 9.29
CA PHE A 131 -0.22 15.56 8.39
C PHE A 131 -0.09 16.26 7.04
N PHE A 132 0.27 17.54 7.04
CA PHE A 132 0.48 18.30 5.81
C PHE A 132 1.60 17.69 4.95
N LEU A 133 2.74 17.37 5.57
CA LEU A 133 3.87 16.75 4.88
C LEU A 133 3.52 15.33 4.38
N PHE A 134 2.82 14.56 5.20
CA PHE A 134 2.33 13.23 4.80
C PHE A 134 1.42 13.31 3.58
N HIS A 135 0.47 14.25 3.53
CA HIS A 135 -0.41 14.41 2.36
C HIS A 135 0.36 14.84 1.10
N LEU A 136 1.42 15.63 1.23
CA LEU A 136 2.29 15.96 0.10
C LEU A 136 2.97 14.71 -0.47
N LEU A 137 3.45 13.84 0.42
CA LEU A 137 4.06 12.56 0.08
C LEU A 137 3.04 11.58 -0.51
N GLU A 138 1.89 11.42 0.13
CA GLU A 138 0.77 10.59 -0.31
C GLU A 138 0.35 10.98 -1.73
N ARG A 139 0.12 12.28 -2.00
CA ARG A 139 -0.22 12.77 -3.34
C ARG A 139 0.84 12.44 -4.39
N TYR A 140 2.12 12.39 -4.02
CA TYR A 140 3.19 11.96 -4.92
C TYR A 140 3.09 10.46 -5.23
N TYR A 141 2.97 9.61 -4.21
CA TYR A 141 2.84 8.17 -4.38
C TYR A 141 1.55 7.78 -5.11
N THR A 142 0.41 8.35 -4.74
CA THR A 142 -0.89 8.10 -5.36
C THR A 142 -0.85 8.38 -6.87
N ARG A 143 -0.23 9.48 -7.31
CA ARG A 143 -0.11 9.79 -8.74
C ARG A 143 0.85 8.87 -9.49
N ARG A 144 1.90 8.38 -8.84
CA ARG A 144 2.93 7.58 -9.49
C ARG A 144 2.56 6.10 -9.59
N TYR A 145 1.87 5.57 -8.57
CA TYR A 145 1.55 4.15 -8.48
C TYR A 145 0.05 3.91 -8.69
N ILE A 146 -0.78 4.45 -7.79
CA ILE A 146 -2.23 4.20 -7.80
C ILE A 146 -2.83 4.65 -9.13
N ALA A 147 -2.55 5.87 -9.60
CA ALA A 147 -3.14 6.36 -10.85
C ALA A 147 -2.81 5.48 -12.08
N ARG A 148 -1.60 4.90 -12.14
CA ARG A 148 -1.19 4.02 -13.25
C ARG A 148 -1.90 2.68 -13.22
N LEU A 149 -2.01 2.10 -12.03
CA LEU A 149 -2.75 0.86 -11.83
C LEU A 149 -4.26 1.07 -12.11
N TRP A 150 -4.82 2.21 -11.71
CA TRP A 150 -6.20 2.59 -12.03
C TRP A 150 -6.42 2.80 -13.53
N GLN A 151 -5.43 3.37 -14.22
CA GLN A 151 -5.49 3.52 -15.66
C GLN A 151 -5.52 2.14 -16.35
N ALA A 152 -4.59 1.25 -15.99
CA ALA A 152 -4.55 -0.10 -16.55
C ALA A 152 -5.87 -0.85 -16.32
N GLY A 153 -6.43 -0.79 -15.09
CA GLY A 153 -7.71 -1.43 -14.78
C GLY A 153 -8.94 -0.81 -15.47
N ARG A 154 -8.84 0.42 -15.98
CA ARG A 154 -9.89 1.05 -16.81
C ARG A 154 -9.76 0.69 -18.30
N GLU A 155 -8.54 0.41 -18.76
CA GLU A 155 -8.27 0.01 -20.14
C GLU A 155 -8.60 -1.48 -20.34
N GLU A 156 -8.28 -2.32 -19.35
CA GLU A 156 -8.53 -3.76 -19.37
C GLU A 156 -9.01 -4.24 -17.99
N ALA A 157 -10.09 -5.04 -17.93
CA ALA A 157 -10.65 -5.51 -16.67
C ALA A 157 -9.68 -6.39 -15.85
N PHE A 158 -8.83 -7.16 -16.55
CA PHE A 158 -7.79 -8.00 -15.97
C PHE A 158 -6.45 -7.75 -16.67
N PRO A 159 -5.75 -6.65 -16.34
CA PRO A 159 -4.49 -6.31 -16.98
C PRO A 159 -3.42 -7.40 -16.78
N GLY A 160 -2.47 -7.45 -17.71
CA GLY A 160 -1.23 -8.22 -17.56
C GLY A 160 -0.32 -7.75 -16.43
N GLU A 161 0.87 -8.34 -16.31
CA GLU A 161 1.85 -7.92 -15.31
C GLU A 161 2.26 -6.44 -15.49
N LEU A 162 2.29 -5.69 -14.39
CA LEU A 162 2.74 -4.29 -14.37
C LEU A 162 3.92 -4.13 -13.41
N GLU A 163 4.95 -3.42 -13.85
CA GLU A 163 6.13 -3.11 -13.06
C GLU A 163 6.24 -1.59 -12.85
N LEU A 164 6.21 -1.13 -11.59
CA LEU A 164 6.15 0.30 -11.21
C LEU A 164 7.30 0.76 -10.32
#